data_AF-A0A0A2I1R3-F1
#
_entry.id   AF-A0A0A2I1R3-F1
#
_cell.length_a   1.000
_cell.length_b   1.000
_cell.length_c   1.000
_cell.angle_alpha   90.00
_cell.angle_beta   90.00
_cell.angle_gamma   90.00
#
_symmetry.space_group_name_H-M   'P 1'
#
loop_
_entity.id
_entity.type
_entity.pdbx_description
1 polymer ?
#
loop_
_entity_poly.entity_id
_entity_poly.type
_entity_poly.pdbx_seq_one_letter_code
_entity_poly.pdbx_strand_id
1 'polypeptide(L)'
;MNYQRHEQPGCGGCLLILMLIILVTGGAPALFNFLGALIFSGFAGILLFIALFWGFSYWVQKRVATYEQSQTESHNRFVWLLVQILIRIARIDGEITRDEVQTIQRFFQYNLRYSQTQMMWIKELIKEATSSPQTLDSLLLEFKASFAYEPRLILLELIYQILTTKGQIPPPELEIARNIGIFLEISEYERRTIEAKYTRRREAGATATPRDTAAHHYGVLGLEPGADMEAIKKAYRTLSMQYHPDKVGHLGEEFRAVAEEKMKEINQAYDYFKKAM
;
A
#
# COMPACT_ATOMS: atom_id res chain seq x y z
N MET A 1 42.89 5.71 -29.28
CA MET A 1 43.16 6.66 -28.18
C MET A 1 43.08 5.89 -26.87
N ASN A 2 44.24 5.52 -26.31
CA ASN A 2 44.32 4.81 -25.02
C ASN A 2 44.18 5.84 -23.89
N TYR A 3 43.12 5.72 -23.09
CA TYR A 3 42.99 6.47 -21.85
C TYR A 3 43.90 5.84 -20.78
N GLN A 4 45.03 6.49 -20.47
CA GLN A 4 45.81 6.16 -19.27
C GLN A 4 45.03 6.62 -18.04
N ARG A 5 44.53 5.67 -17.23
CA ARG A 5 44.05 5.96 -15.88
C ARG A 5 45.24 6.38 -15.02
N HIS A 6 45.26 7.63 -14.59
CA HIS A 6 46.06 8.03 -13.44
C HIS A 6 45.40 7.47 -12.18
N GLU A 7 46.09 6.57 -11.49
CA GLU A 7 45.74 6.15 -10.14
C GLU A 7 45.96 7.35 -9.20
N GLN A 8 44.87 7.86 -8.60
CA GLN A 8 44.98 8.83 -7.52
C GLN A 8 45.65 8.15 -6.32
N PRO A 9 46.61 8.80 -5.63
CA PRO A 9 47.21 8.22 -4.45
C PRO A 9 46.13 8.01 -3.39
N GLY A 10 45.96 6.76 -2.98
CA GLY A 10 45.00 6.38 -1.94
C GLY A 10 45.27 7.15 -0.64
N CYS A 11 44.19 7.57 0.02
CA CYS A 11 44.15 8.36 1.26
C CYS A 11 45.05 7.82 2.40
N GLY A 12 45.49 6.55 2.34
CA GLY A 12 46.40 5.94 3.32
C GLY A 12 47.81 6.54 3.38
N GLY A 13 48.32 7.14 2.29
CA GLY A 13 49.68 7.70 2.26
C GLY A 13 49.87 8.90 3.21
N CYS A 14 48.85 9.75 3.32
CA CYS A 14 48.89 10.93 4.20
C CYS A 14 48.95 10.55 5.69
N LEU A 15 48.27 9.47 6.07
CA LEU A 15 48.18 9.02 7.46
C LEU A 15 49.51 8.40 7.92
N LEU A 16 50.19 7.66 7.03
CA LEU A 16 51.52 7.10 7.27
C LEU A 16 52.60 8.19 7.39
N ILE A 17 52.58 9.20 6.51
CA ILE A 17 53.51 10.34 6.59
C ILE A 17 53.31 11.10 7.91
N LEU A 18 52.06 11.29 8.33
CA LEU A 18 51.74 11.97 9.59
C LEU A 18 52.18 11.16 10.83
N MET A 19 52.01 9.83 10.81
CA MET A 19 52.56 8.94 11.85
C MET A 19 54.08 9.00 11.93
N LEU A 20 54.78 9.02 10.78
CA LEU A 20 56.24 9.14 10.72
C LEU A 20 56.73 10.49 11.26
N ILE A 21 56.05 11.59 10.93
CA ILE A 21 56.38 12.92 11.46
C ILE A 21 56.20 12.95 12.98
N ILE A 22 55.12 12.39 13.51
CA ILE A 22 54.87 12.31 14.97
C ILE A 22 55.93 11.44 15.67
N LEU A 23 56.32 10.32 15.05
CA LEU A 23 57.35 9.44 15.59
C LEU A 23 58.73 10.12 15.64
N VAL A 24 59.10 10.84 14.58
CA VAL A 24 60.39 11.55 14.47
C VAL A 24 60.45 12.76 15.42
N THR A 25 59.35 13.49 15.59
CA THR A 25 59.31 14.72 16.40
C THR A 25 59.04 14.46 17.89
N GLY A 26 58.24 13.45 18.24
CA GLY A 26 57.78 13.18 19.62
C GLY A 26 58.12 11.80 20.18
N GLY A 27 58.75 10.92 19.39
CA GLY A 27 59.13 9.57 19.81
C GLY A 27 57.96 8.58 19.92
N ALA A 28 58.28 7.35 20.34
CA ALA A 28 57.30 6.25 20.45
C ALA A 28 56.09 6.55 21.37
N PRO A 29 56.24 7.21 22.53
CA PRO A 29 55.09 7.53 23.40
C PRO A 29 54.07 8.46 22.73
N ALA A 30 54.54 9.47 21.97
CA ALA A 30 53.65 10.38 21.24
C ALA A 30 52.87 9.65 20.14
N LEU A 31 53.52 8.71 19.44
CA LEU A 31 52.86 7.87 18.45
C LEU A 31 51.77 6.97 19.07
N PHE A 32 52.05 6.32 20.20
CA PHE A 32 51.06 5.48 20.90
C PHE A 32 49.86 6.29 21.42
N ASN A 33 50.10 7.50 21.96
CA ASN A 33 49.01 8.39 22.37
C ASN A 33 48.15 8.83 21.18
N PHE A 34 48.77 9.16 20.05
CA PHE A 34 48.04 9.50 18.81
C PHE A 34 47.22 8.32 18.29
N LEU A 35 47.80 7.12 18.25
CA LEU A 35 47.09 5.90 17.82
C LEU A 35 45.93 5.56 18.77
N GLY A 36 46.17 5.66 20.08
CA GLY A 36 45.17 5.45 21.11
C GLY A 36 44.00 6.44 21.01
N ALA A 37 44.30 7.72 20.76
CA ALA A 37 43.27 8.74 20.52
C ALA A 37 42.46 8.45 19.24
N LEU A 38 43.10 7.97 18.17
CA LEU A 38 42.43 7.61 16.92
C LEU A 38 41.49 6.40 17.11
N ILE A 39 41.95 5.35 17.80
CA ILE A 39 41.14 4.17 18.13
C ILE A 39 39.99 4.54 19.07
N PHE A 40 40.26 5.32 20.13
CA PHE A 40 39.25 5.72 21.09
C PHE A 40 38.21 6.65 20.47
N SER A 41 38.61 7.61 19.65
CA SER A 41 37.67 8.48 18.92
C SER A 41 36.85 7.72 17.88
N GLY A 42 37.45 6.75 17.18
CA GLY A 42 36.73 5.84 16.29
C GLY A 42 35.69 5.00 17.03
N PHE A 43 36.07 4.38 18.16
CA PHE A 43 35.17 3.60 18.99
C PHE A 43 34.05 4.46 19.62
N ALA A 44 34.40 5.65 20.13
CA ALA A 44 33.42 6.61 20.65
C ALA A 44 32.44 7.07 19.56
N GLY A 45 32.92 7.27 18.32
CA GLY A 45 32.07 7.57 17.17
C GLY A 45 31.09 6.45 16.85
N ILE A 46 31.54 5.19 16.88
CA ILE A 46 30.67 4.01 16.69
C ILE A 46 29.62 3.93 17.81
N LEU A 47 30.02 4.09 19.06
CA LEU A 47 29.09 4.07 20.19
C LEU A 47 28.06 5.19 20.12
N LEU A 48 28.48 6.40 19.74
CA LEU A 48 27.58 7.53 19.51
C LEU A 48 26.58 7.20 18.39
N PHE A 49 27.05 6.65 17.26
CA PHE A 49 26.18 6.24 16.16
C PHE A 49 25.16 5.19 16.60
N ILE A 50 25.57 4.17 17.36
CA ILE A 50 24.66 3.15 17.91
C ILE A 50 23.64 3.79 18.84
N ALA A 51 24.06 4.68 19.75
CA ALA A 51 23.16 5.38 20.66
C ALA A 51 22.15 6.26 19.92
N LEU A 52 22.58 6.99 18.89
CA LEU A 52 21.71 7.78 18.04
C LEU A 52 20.74 6.91 17.25
N PHE A 53 21.21 5.80 16.68
CA PHE A 53 20.38 4.84 15.95
C PHE A 53 19.32 4.20 16.86
N TRP A 54 19.71 3.80 18.08
CA TRP A 54 18.78 3.24 19.06
C TRP A 54 17.75 4.28 19.51
N GLY A 55 18.17 5.51 19.80
CA GLY A 55 17.28 6.62 20.13
C GLY A 55 16.30 6.96 19.00
N PHE A 56 16.77 6.95 17.75
CA PHE A 56 15.93 7.14 16.57
C PHE A 56 14.93 6.00 16.39
N SER A 57 15.37 4.74 16.50
CA SER A 57 14.52 3.55 16.41
C SER A 57 13.40 3.58 17.45
N TYR A 58 13.75 3.87 18.72
CA TYR A 58 12.78 4.03 19.80
C TYR A 58 11.79 5.18 19.52
N TRP A 59 12.26 6.31 19.00
CA TRP A 59 11.40 7.43 18.62
C TRP A 59 10.39 7.04 17.52
N VAL A 60 10.82 6.31 16.50
CA VAL A 60 9.93 5.79 15.44
C VAL A 60 8.89 4.84 16.03
N GLN A 61 9.32 3.85 16.81
CA GLN A 61 8.41 2.87 17.44
C GLN A 61 7.37 3.54 18.32
N LYS A 62 7.78 4.54 19.11
CA LYS A 62 6.85 5.31 19.95
C LYS A 62 5.82 6.08 19.11
N ARG A 63 6.23 6.68 17.99
CA ARG A 63 5.32 7.39 17.07
C ARG A 63 4.30 6.42 16.44
N VAL A 64 4.75 5.25 16.01
CA VAL A 64 3.89 4.19 15.47
C VAL A 64 2.87 3.73 16.51
N ALA A 65 3.32 3.38 17.72
CA ALA A 65 2.45 2.94 18.80
C ALA A 65 1.42 4.01 19.20
N THR A 66 1.84 5.28 19.24
CA THR A 66 0.91 6.40 19.55
C THR A 66 -0.16 6.55 18.46
N TYR A 67 0.21 6.39 17.18
CA TYR A 67 -0.76 6.43 16.09
C TYR A 67 -1.72 5.25 16.17
N GLU A 68 -1.22 4.02 16.31
CA GLU A 68 -2.02 2.80 16.39
C GLU A 68 -3.04 2.87 17.55
N GLN A 69 -2.62 3.35 18.73
CA GLN A 69 -3.50 3.54 19.88
C GLN A 69 -4.54 4.65 19.70
N SER A 70 -4.32 5.59 18.79
CA SER A 70 -5.27 6.66 18.49
C SER A 70 -6.43 6.22 17.58
N GLN A 71 -6.27 5.09 16.90
CA GLN A 71 -7.24 4.55 15.96
C GLN A 71 -8.15 3.51 16.64
N THR A 72 -9.27 3.20 15.99
CA THR A 72 -10.17 2.12 16.46
C THR A 72 -9.51 0.76 16.26
N GLU A 73 -9.86 -0.22 17.09
CA GLU A 73 -9.41 -1.61 16.91
C GLU A 73 -9.78 -2.15 15.52
N SER A 74 -10.99 -1.84 15.05
CA SER A 74 -11.47 -2.24 13.74
C SER A 74 -10.68 -1.63 12.58
N HIS A 75 -10.27 -0.35 12.68
CA HIS A 75 -9.37 0.28 11.71
C HIS A 75 -8.04 -0.47 11.68
N ASN A 76 -7.40 -0.64 12.84
CA ASN A 76 -6.09 -1.29 12.96
C ASN A 76 -6.14 -2.71 12.37
N ARG A 77 -7.18 -3.47 12.72
CA ARG A 77 -7.40 -4.83 12.21
C ARG A 77 -7.56 -4.87 10.70
N PHE A 78 -8.35 -3.94 10.14
CA PHE A 78 -8.61 -3.88 8.71
C PHE A 78 -7.32 -3.56 7.94
N VAL A 79 -6.59 -2.54 8.36
CA VAL A 79 -5.33 -2.14 7.71
C VAL A 79 -4.28 -3.24 7.82
N TRP A 80 -4.15 -3.87 8.99
CA TRP A 80 -3.24 -4.99 9.18
C TRP A 80 -3.57 -6.14 8.21
N LEU A 81 -4.83 -6.58 8.15
CA LEU A 81 -5.25 -7.65 7.26
C LEU A 81 -5.07 -7.27 5.79
N LEU A 82 -5.41 -6.04 5.42
CA LEU A 82 -5.19 -5.51 4.07
C LEU A 82 -3.72 -5.61 3.69
N VAL A 83 -2.79 -5.11 4.51
CA VAL A 83 -1.34 -5.19 4.22
C VAL A 83 -0.89 -6.64 4.09
N GLN A 84 -1.31 -7.54 4.99
CA GLN A 84 -0.96 -8.96 4.92
C GLN A 84 -1.45 -9.59 3.61
N ILE A 85 -2.71 -9.35 3.23
CA ILE A 85 -3.32 -9.86 1.99
C ILE A 85 -2.56 -9.33 0.76
N LEU A 86 -2.28 -8.02 0.70
CA LEU A 86 -1.55 -7.42 -0.43
C LEU A 86 -0.14 -8.01 -0.59
N ILE A 87 0.56 -8.27 0.52
CA ILE A 87 1.87 -8.92 0.51
C ILE A 87 1.77 -10.38 0.03
N ARG A 88 0.69 -11.10 0.37
CA ARG A 88 0.46 -12.46 -0.15
C ARG A 88 0.13 -12.49 -1.63
N ILE A 89 -0.65 -11.53 -2.12
CA ILE A 89 -0.93 -11.40 -3.55
C ILE A 89 0.37 -11.13 -4.31
N ALA A 90 1.20 -10.18 -3.84
CA ALA A 90 2.49 -9.87 -4.46
C ALA A 90 3.49 -11.03 -4.44
N ARG A 91 3.39 -11.95 -3.47
CA ARG A 91 4.28 -13.12 -3.37
C ARG A 91 3.87 -14.27 -4.29
N ILE A 92 2.79 -14.19 -5.06
CA ILE A 92 2.29 -15.37 -5.78
C ILE A 92 3.29 -15.93 -6.80
N ASP A 93 4.04 -15.06 -7.48
CA ASP A 93 5.00 -15.45 -8.52
C ASP A 93 6.37 -15.85 -7.95
N GLY A 94 6.54 -15.85 -6.62
CA GLY A 94 7.78 -16.22 -5.95
C GLY A 94 8.17 -15.24 -4.85
N GLU A 95 9.42 -14.79 -4.84
CA GLU A 95 9.89 -13.86 -3.82
C GLU A 95 9.37 -12.45 -4.04
N ILE A 96 9.03 -11.77 -2.94
CA ILE A 96 8.53 -10.40 -3.00
C ILE A 96 9.63 -9.44 -3.46
N THR A 97 9.33 -8.68 -4.51
CA THR A 97 10.27 -7.72 -5.10
C THR A 97 10.23 -6.36 -4.40
N ARG A 98 11.30 -5.56 -4.56
CA ARG A 98 11.32 -4.19 -4.05
C ARG A 98 10.26 -3.29 -4.71
N ASP A 99 9.95 -3.55 -5.98
CA ASP A 99 8.99 -2.75 -6.73
C ASP A 99 7.55 -3.01 -6.28
N GLU A 100 7.23 -4.23 -5.85
CA GLU A 100 5.94 -4.55 -5.24
C GLU A 100 5.77 -3.86 -3.89
N VAL A 101 6.79 -3.91 -3.03
CA VAL A 101 6.79 -3.19 -1.75
C VAL A 101 6.60 -1.69 -1.99
N GLN A 102 7.31 -1.11 -2.96
CA GLN A 102 7.14 0.30 -3.31
C GLN A 102 5.75 0.60 -3.90
N THR A 103 5.15 -0.35 -4.61
CA THR A 103 3.79 -0.20 -5.15
C THR A 103 2.77 -0.13 -4.02
N ILE A 104 2.86 -1.03 -3.04
CA ILE A 104 2.04 -1.00 -1.82
C ILE A 104 2.25 0.32 -1.07
N GLN A 105 3.50 0.74 -0.83
CA GLN A 105 3.78 1.99 -0.13
C GLN A 105 3.20 3.21 -0.84
N ARG A 106 3.35 3.30 -2.18
CA ARG A 106 2.79 4.39 -2.98
C ARG A 106 1.27 4.39 -2.97
N PHE A 107 0.65 3.21 -2.97
CA PHE A 107 -0.79 3.07 -2.86
C PHE A 107 -1.31 3.68 -1.54
N PHE A 108 -0.74 3.29 -0.39
CA PHE A 108 -1.14 3.88 0.90
C PHE A 108 -0.86 5.39 0.94
N GLN A 109 0.29 5.83 0.43
CA GLN A 109 0.67 7.24 0.46
C GLN A 109 -0.20 8.14 -0.43
N TYR A 110 -0.50 7.71 -1.67
CA TYR A 110 -1.12 8.58 -2.67
C TYR A 110 -2.60 8.28 -2.87
N ASN A 111 -3.00 7.01 -2.92
CA ASN A 111 -4.40 6.63 -3.10
C ASN A 111 -5.19 6.78 -1.79
N LEU A 112 -4.62 6.30 -0.67
CA LEU A 112 -5.24 6.42 0.66
C LEU A 112 -4.80 7.68 1.42
N ARG A 113 -3.89 8.48 0.85
CA ARG A 113 -3.44 9.78 1.37
C ARG A 113 -2.81 9.71 2.76
N TYR A 114 -2.09 8.61 3.05
CA TYR A 114 -1.42 8.45 4.33
C TYR A 114 -0.29 9.47 4.51
N SER A 115 -0.28 10.11 5.68
CA SER A 115 0.78 11.02 6.12
C SER A 115 2.10 10.28 6.39
N GLN A 116 3.19 11.03 6.54
CA GLN A 116 4.50 10.44 6.85
C GLN A 116 4.50 9.62 8.16
N THR A 117 3.72 10.03 9.16
CA THR A 117 3.57 9.28 10.42
C THR A 117 2.87 7.95 10.20
N GLN A 118 1.78 7.95 9.45
CA GLN A 118 1.05 6.73 9.08
C GLN A 118 1.91 5.79 8.23
N MET A 119 2.73 6.35 7.34
CA MET A 119 3.67 5.57 6.53
C MET A 119 4.75 4.87 7.36
N MET A 120 5.10 5.35 8.56
CA MET A 120 5.98 4.60 9.46
C MET A 120 5.30 3.33 9.96
N TRP A 121 4.01 3.40 10.29
CA TRP A 121 3.22 2.23 10.70
C TRP A 121 3.06 1.23 9.54
N ILE A 122 2.69 1.71 8.34
CA ILE A 122 2.61 0.85 7.14
C ILE A 122 3.93 0.13 6.84
N LYS A 123 5.08 0.81 7.02
CA LYS A 123 6.39 0.17 6.82
C LYS A 123 6.64 -0.96 7.80
N GLU A 124 6.20 -0.82 9.06
CA GLU A 124 6.32 -1.89 10.05
C GLU A 124 5.37 -3.06 9.71
N LEU A 125 4.13 -2.77 9.31
CA LEU A 125 3.17 -3.79 8.88
C LEU A 125 3.66 -4.59 7.66
N ILE A 126 4.25 -3.91 6.66
CA ILE A 126 4.83 -4.57 5.48
C ILE A 126 6.00 -5.47 5.89
N LYS A 127 6.87 -4.99 6.78
CA LYS A 127 8.00 -5.76 7.29
C LYS A 127 7.52 -7.01 8.04
N GLU A 128 6.52 -6.88 8.90
CA GLU A 128 5.88 -7.99 9.59
C GLU A 128 5.27 -9.00 8.61
N ALA A 129 4.47 -8.52 7.64
CA ALA A 129 3.82 -9.35 6.63
C ALA A 129 4.81 -10.13 5.74
N THR A 130 5.96 -9.52 5.45
CA THR A 130 7.04 -10.16 4.69
C THR A 130 7.61 -11.36 5.43
N SER A 131 7.68 -11.32 6.77
CA SER A 131 8.19 -12.41 7.61
C SER A 131 7.13 -13.37 8.14
N SER A 132 5.84 -13.03 8.01
CA SER A 132 4.74 -13.86 8.48
C SER A 132 4.67 -15.19 7.70
N PRO A 133 4.31 -16.33 8.34
CA PRO A 133 4.07 -17.61 7.66
C PRO A 133 2.60 -17.82 7.24
N GLN A 134 1.68 -16.91 7.57
CA GLN A 134 0.24 -17.09 7.31
C GLN A 134 -0.07 -17.18 5.81
N THR A 135 -1.05 -18.00 5.42
CA THR A 135 -1.48 -18.14 4.02
C THR A 135 -2.55 -17.12 3.67
N LEU A 136 -2.73 -16.83 2.37
CA LEU A 136 -3.80 -15.95 1.90
C LEU A 136 -5.18 -16.44 2.39
N ASP A 137 -5.46 -17.73 2.28
CA ASP A 137 -6.74 -18.32 2.71
C ASP A 137 -7.02 -18.09 4.20
N SER A 138 -5.99 -18.23 5.06
CA SER A 138 -6.12 -17.99 6.50
C SER A 138 -6.47 -16.53 6.81
N LEU A 139 -5.86 -15.59 6.09
CA LEU A 139 -6.12 -14.15 6.23
C LEU A 139 -7.51 -13.79 5.73
N LEU A 140 -7.95 -14.38 4.61
CA LEU A 140 -9.30 -14.14 4.08
C LEU A 140 -10.38 -14.73 4.99
N LEU A 141 -10.13 -15.89 5.60
CA LEU A 141 -11.04 -16.50 6.58
C LEU A 141 -11.19 -15.59 7.80
N GLU A 142 -10.06 -15.11 8.32
CA GLU A 142 -10.03 -14.18 9.45
C GLU A 142 -10.73 -12.85 9.11
N PHE A 143 -10.49 -12.31 7.92
CA PHE A 143 -11.16 -11.11 7.43
C PHE A 143 -12.69 -11.31 7.36
N LYS A 144 -13.13 -12.43 6.78
CA LYS A 144 -14.56 -12.76 6.66
C LYS A 144 -15.23 -12.89 8.04
N ALA A 145 -14.53 -13.45 9.01
CA ALA A 145 -15.02 -13.61 10.38
C ALA A 145 -15.04 -12.28 11.15
N SER A 146 -14.09 -11.39 10.90
CA SER A 146 -13.93 -10.11 11.62
C SER A 146 -14.85 -9.01 11.11
N PHE A 147 -15.23 -9.05 9.83
CA PHE A 147 -15.96 -7.96 9.18
C PHE A 147 -17.30 -8.38 8.55
N ALA A 148 -18.25 -7.45 8.64
CA ALA A 148 -19.53 -7.50 7.94
C ALA A 148 -19.36 -7.45 6.41
N TYR A 149 -20.47 -7.43 5.68
CA TYR A 149 -20.45 -7.47 4.22
C TYR A 149 -19.79 -6.24 3.59
N GLU A 150 -20.09 -5.05 4.11
CA GLU A 150 -19.70 -3.77 3.52
C GLU A 150 -18.17 -3.56 3.52
N PRO A 151 -17.41 -3.82 4.61
CA PRO A 151 -15.94 -3.81 4.55
C PRO A 151 -15.32 -4.80 3.55
N ARG A 152 -15.98 -5.93 3.25
CA ARG A 152 -15.48 -6.89 2.25
C ARG A 152 -15.50 -6.29 0.84
N LEU A 153 -16.53 -5.50 0.52
CA LEU A 153 -16.59 -4.75 -0.73
C LEU A 153 -15.43 -3.75 -0.83
N ILE A 154 -15.15 -3.03 0.25
CA ILE A 154 -14.01 -2.08 0.29
C ILE A 154 -12.69 -2.81 0.11
N LEU A 155 -12.46 -3.94 0.78
CA LEU A 155 -11.24 -4.73 0.59
C LEU A 155 -11.07 -5.13 -0.89
N LEU A 156 -12.13 -5.63 -1.54
CA LEU A 156 -12.07 -6.03 -2.93
C LEU A 156 -11.78 -4.82 -3.86
N GLU A 157 -12.44 -3.68 -3.63
CA GLU A 157 -12.20 -2.44 -4.38
C GLU A 157 -10.72 -2.02 -4.26
N LEU A 158 -10.17 -2.01 -3.04
CA LEU A 158 -8.77 -1.66 -2.78
C LEU A 158 -7.79 -2.60 -3.47
N ILE A 159 -8.08 -3.90 -3.49
CA ILE A 159 -7.26 -4.91 -4.21
C ILE A 159 -7.23 -4.58 -5.70
N TYR A 160 -8.38 -4.36 -6.34
CA TYR A 160 -8.36 -3.99 -7.75
C TYR A 160 -7.66 -2.65 -8.01
N GLN A 161 -7.83 -1.65 -7.13
CA GLN A 161 -7.13 -0.37 -7.26
C GLN A 161 -5.62 -0.56 -7.28
N ILE A 162 -5.06 -1.28 -6.31
CA ILE A 162 -3.60 -1.48 -6.25
C ILE A 162 -3.09 -2.30 -7.44
N LEU A 163 -3.79 -3.36 -7.87
CA LEU A 163 -3.38 -4.17 -9.00
C LEU A 163 -3.30 -3.35 -10.30
N THR A 164 -4.17 -2.34 -10.48
CA THR A 164 -4.10 -1.44 -11.65
C THR A 164 -2.99 -0.39 -11.59
N THR A 165 -2.33 -0.18 -10.45
CA THR A 165 -1.26 0.83 -10.35
C THR A 165 -0.02 0.47 -11.18
N LYS A 166 0.20 -0.83 -11.44
CA LYS A 166 1.29 -1.34 -12.31
C LYS A 166 0.96 -1.22 -13.80
N GLY A 167 -0.24 -0.75 -14.16
CA GLY A 167 -0.74 -0.73 -15.53
C GLY A 167 -1.84 -1.78 -15.74
N GLN A 168 -1.66 -2.67 -16.72
CA GLN A 168 -2.62 -3.77 -16.92
C GLN A 168 -2.41 -4.85 -15.86
N ILE A 169 -3.51 -5.33 -15.28
CA ILE A 169 -3.48 -6.41 -14.29
C ILE A 169 -3.02 -7.70 -14.99
N PRO A 170 -1.92 -8.34 -14.55
CA PRO A 170 -1.52 -9.66 -15.03
C PRO A 170 -2.62 -10.71 -14.83
N PRO A 171 -2.82 -11.66 -15.77
CA PRO A 171 -3.86 -12.68 -15.63
C PRO A 171 -3.83 -13.47 -14.30
N PRO A 172 -2.67 -13.88 -13.75
CA PRO A 172 -2.61 -14.55 -12.46
C PRO A 172 -3.14 -13.67 -11.31
N GLU A 173 -2.72 -12.40 -11.23
CA GLU A 173 -3.20 -11.45 -10.22
C GLU A 173 -4.71 -11.18 -10.35
N LEU A 174 -5.24 -11.14 -11.58
CA LEU A 174 -6.67 -10.98 -11.84
C LEU A 174 -7.50 -12.19 -11.35
N GLU A 175 -7.03 -13.41 -11.60
CA GLU A 175 -7.70 -14.62 -11.12
C GLU A 175 -7.72 -14.68 -9.58
N ILE A 176 -6.63 -14.25 -8.92
CA ILE A 176 -6.61 -14.14 -7.46
C ILE A 176 -7.68 -13.15 -6.97
N ALA A 177 -7.76 -11.96 -7.56
CA ALA A 177 -8.75 -10.96 -7.16
C ALA A 177 -10.19 -11.48 -7.32
N ARG A 178 -10.47 -12.20 -8.40
CA ARG A 178 -11.75 -12.89 -8.63
C ARG A 178 -12.04 -13.92 -7.54
N ASN A 179 -11.06 -14.75 -7.22
CA ASN A 179 -11.17 -15.80 -6.19
C ASN A 179 -11.35 -15.22 -4.79
N ILE A 180 -10.65 -14.12 -4.47
CA ILE A 180 -10.83 -13.38 -3.21
C ILE A 180 -12.28 -12.92 -3.08
N GLY A 181 -12.84 -12.32 -4.13
CA GLY A 181 -14.24 -11.90 -4.11
C GLY A 181 -15.20 -13.07 -3.82
N ILE A 182 -14.97 -14.24 -4.43
CA ILE A 182 -15.76 -15.45 -4.19
C ILE A 182 -15.62 -15.91 -2.73
N PHE A 183 -14.39 -15.97 -2.23
CA PHE A 183 -14.10 -16.42 -0.87
C PHE A 183 -14.74 -15.52 0.20
N LEU A 184 -14.75 -14.21 -0.04
CA LEU A 184 -15.38 -13.23 0.83
C LEU A 184 -16.92 -13.25 0.75
N GLU A 185 -17.50 -14.14 -0.05
CA GLU A 185 -18.94 -14.29 -0.29
C GLU A 185 -19.57 -13.02 -0.88
N ILE A 186 -18.80 -12.27 -1.65
CA ILE A 186 -19.30 -11.11 -2.39
C ILE A 186 -20.13 -11.62 -3.56
N SER A 187 -21.32 -11.04 -3.72
CA SER A 187 -22.25 -11.42 -4.78
C SER A 187 -21.57 -11.40 -6.15
N GLU A 188 -21.89 -12.35 -7.02
CA GLU A 188 -21.34 -12.40 -8.38
C GLU A 188 -21.52 -11.08 -9.12
N TYR A 189 -22.69 -10.49 -8.88
CA TYR A 189 -23.06 -9.22 -9.41
C TYR A 189 -22.07 -8.10 -9.02
N GLU A 190 -21.80 -7.90 -7.73
CA GLU A 190 -20.84 -6.89 -7.26
C GLU A 190 -19.41 -7.18 -7.71
N ARG A 191 -18.99 -8.45 -7.71
CA ARG A 191 -17.66 -8.84 -8.22
C ARG A 191 -17.47 -8.41 -9.68
N ARG A 192 -18.46 -8.66 -10.53
CA ARG A 192 -18.43 -8.25 -11.95
C ARG A 192 -18.39 -6.72 -12.09
N THR A 193 -19.18 -5.99 -11.32
CA THR A 193 -19.22 -4.51 -11.38
C THR A 193 -17.91 -3.88 -10.92
N ILE A 194 -17.32 -4.38 -9.82
CA ILE A 194 -16.01 -3.94 -9.33
C ILE A 194 -14.95 -4.24 -10.38
N GLU A 195 -14.85 -5.49 -10.86
CA GLU A 195 -13.85 -5.85 -11.86
C GLU A 195 -13.98 -5.02 -13.14
N ALA A 196 -15.21 -4.81 -13.64
CA ALA A 196 -15.47 -4.03 -14.84
C ALA A 196 -14.98 -2.58 -14.72
N LYS A 197 -15.03 -1.97 -13.53
CA LYS A 197 -14.50 -0.61 -13.29
C LYS A 197 -13.00 -0.55 -13.58
N TYR A 198 -12.25 -1.58 -13.19
CA TYR A 198 -10.79 -1.58 -13.27
C TYR A 198 -10.25 -2.17 -14.58
N THR A 199 -11.01 -3.03 -15.25
CA THR A 199 -10.63 -3.64 -16.54
C THR A 199 -11.05 -2.81 -17.75
N ARG A 200 -12.14 -2.03 -17.65
CA ARG A 200 -12.69 -1.20 -18.76
C ARG A 200 -11.75 -0.08 -19.24
N ARG A 201 -10.71 0.27 -18.47
CA ARG A 201 -9.67 1.21 -18.91
C ARG A 201 -8.94 0.75 -20.20
N ARG A 202 -9.11 -0.52 -20.62
CA ARG A 202 -8.64 -1.04 -21.91
C ARG A 202 -9.39 -0.51 -23.15
N GLU A 203 -10.59 0.05 -23.02
CA GLU A 203 -11.46 0.30 -24.20
C GLU A 203 -11.84 1.77 -24.42
N ALA A 204 -11.52 2.67 -23.49
CA ALA A 204 -11.78 4.11 -23.66
C ALA A 204 -10.69 4.79 -24.54
N GLY A 205 -10.47 4.24 -25.74
CA GLY A 205 -9.99 5.00 -26.88
C GLY A 205 -11.11 5.94 -27.34
N ALA A 206 -10.74 7.18 -27.66
CA ALA A 206 -11.64 8.31 -27.88
C ALA A 206 -12.81 8.07 -28.88
N THR A 207 -14.00 7.71 -28.37
CA THR A 207 -15.36 8.16 -28.77
C THR A 207 -16.42 7.33 -28.03
N ALA A 208 -16.78 7.71 -26.80
CA ALA A 208 -17.91 7.07 -26.10
C ALA A 208 -19.24 7.51 -26.74
N THR A 209 -20.04 6.56 -27.22
CA THR A 209 -21.38 6.86 -27.73
C THR A 209 -22.39 6.99 -26.59
N PRO A 210 -23.57 7.63 -26.80
CA PRO A 210 -24.64 7.66 -25.80
C PRO A 210 -25.10 6.26 -25.37
N ARG A 211 -25.01 5.26 -26.26
CA ARG A 211 -25.32 3.85 -25.97
C ARG A 211 -24.30 3.24 -25.01
N ASP A 212 -23.02 3.56 -25.18
CA ASP A 212 -21.95 3.12 -24.27
C ASP A 212 -22.09 3.77 -22.89
N THR A 213 -22.61 5.00 -22.86
CA THR A 213 -22.89 5.74 -21.61
C THR A 213 -24.06 5.11 -20.85
N ALA A 214 -25.17 4.78 -21.54
CA ALA A 214 -26.29 4.06 -20.92
C ALA A 214 -25.86 2.68 -20.43
N ALA A 215 -25.13 1.90 -21.23
CA ALA A 215 -24.60 0.59 -20.84
C ALA A 215 -23.66 0.68 -19.63
N HIS A 216 -22.85 1.75 -19.53
CA HIS A 216 -22.03 2.02 -18.35
C HIS A 216 -22.88 2.24 -17.10
N HIS A 217 -23.87 3.12 -17.15
CA HIS A 217 -24.74 3.39 -15.99
C HIS A 217 -25.57 2.17 -15.58
N TYR A 218 -26.05 1.39 -16.56
CA TYR A 218 -26.67 0.10 -16.29
C TYR A 218 -25.69 -0.81 -15.57
N GLY A 219 -24.43 -0.91 -16.00
CA GLY A 219 -23.39 -1.70 -15.32
C GLY A 219 -23.02 -1.20 -13.92
N VAL A 220 -23.07 0.11 -13.66
CA VAL A 220 -22.80 0.68 -12.30
C VAL A 220 -23.91 0.30 -11.32
N LEU A 221 -25.17 0.37 -11.74
CA LEU A 221 -26.32 -0.18 -11.00
C LEU A 221 -26.41 -1.70 -11.11
N GLY A 222 -25.62 -2.21 -12.05
CA GLY A 222 -25.56 -3.54 -12.65
C GLY A 222 -26.87 -4.27 -12.75
N LEU A 223 -27.63 -3.61 -13.60
CA LEU A 223 -28.76 -4.11 -14.31
C LEU A 223 -28.33 -4.41 -15.74
N GLU A 224 -29.06 -5.30 -16.38
CA GLU A 224 -28.92 -5.51 -17.82
C GLU A 224 -29.45 -4.29 -18.59
N PRO A 225 -28.89 -3.97 -19.78
CA PRO A 225 -29.40 -2.91 -20.62
C PRO A 225 -30.89 -3.09 -20.94
N GLY A 226 -31.68 -2.04 -20.70
CA GLY A 226 -33.13 -2.06 -20.92
C GLY A 226 -33.97 -2.39 -19.68
N ALA A 227 -33.35 -2.50 -18.50
CA ALA A 227 -34.08 -2.55 -17.24
C ALA A 227 -35.00 -1.33 -17.06
N ASP A 228 -36.18 -1.54 -16.47
CA ASP A 228 -37.15 -0.49 -16.24
C ASP A 228 -36.79 0.41 -15.05
N MET A 229 -37.51 1.52 -14.92
CA MET A 229 -37.30 2.50 -13.85
C MET A 229 -37.55 1.90 -12.44
N GLU A 230 -38.38 0.86 -12.32
CA GLU A 230 -38.61 0.19 -11.03
C GLU A 230 -37.39 -0.63 -10.59
N ALA A 231 -36.82 -1.41 -11.50
CA ALA A 231 -35.58 -2.15 -11.29
C ALA A 231 -34.41 -1.20 -10.99
N ILE A 232 -34.31 -0.08 -11.71
CA ILE A 232 -33.32 0.99 -11.47
C ILE A 232 -33.43 1.55 -10.05
N LYS A 233 -34.64 1.91 -9.60
CA LYS A 233 -34.86 2.41 -8.23
C LYS A 233 -34.53 1.36 -7.18
N LYS A 234 -34.86 0.09 -7.43
CA LYS A 234 -34.56 -1.01 -6.51
C LYS A 234 -33.05 -1.22 -6.38
N ALA A 235 -32.32 -1.31 -7.49
CA ALA A 235 -30.87 -1.44 -7.50
C ALA A 235 -30.19 -0.26 -6.80
N TYR A 236 -30.64 0.97 -7.09
CA TYR A 236 -30.14 2.17 -6.44
C TYR A 236 -30.26 2.12 -4.92
N ARG A 237 -31.42 1.72 -4.38
CA ARG A 237 -31.64 1.60 -2.93
C ARG A 237 -30.73 0.55 -2.30
N THR A 238 -30.62 -0.63 -2.92
CA THR A 238 -29.76 -1.72 -2.43
C THR A 238 -28.30 -1.28 -2.37
N LEU A 239 -27.78 -0.75 -3.48
CA LEU A 239 -26.39 -0.30 -3.57
C LEU A 239 -26.11 0.88 -2.64
N SER A 240 -27.06 1.79 -2.48
CA SER A 240 -26.94 2.92 -1.54
C SER A 240 -26.84 2.46 -0.09
N MET A 241 -27.49 1.35 0.28
CA MET A 241 -27.38 0.79 1.63
C MET A 241 -26.04 0.06 1.83
N GLN A 242 -25.54 -0.61 0.80
CA GLN A 242 -24.28 -1.38 0.85
C GLN A 242 -23.05 -0.48 0.87
N TYR A 243 -23.03 0.59 0.06
CA TYR A 243 -21.90 1.51 -0.05
C TYR A 243 -22.06 2.78 0.79
N HIS A 244 -22.99 2.81 1.75
CA HIS A 244 -23.18 3.98 2.59
C HIS A 244 -21.89 4.27 3.40
N PRO A 245 -21.34 5.50 3.37
CA PRO A 245 -20.08 5.82 4.05
C PRO A 245 -20.09 5.47 5.54
N ASP A 246 -21.22 5.64 6.22
CA ASP A 246 -21.36 5.30 7.65
C ASP A 246 -21.14 3.81 7.95
N LYS A 247 -21.38 2.91 6.99
CA LYS A 247 -21.17 1.46 7.17
C LYS A 247 -19.69 1.11 7.37
N VAL A 248 -18.80 1.97 6.88
CA VAL A 248 -17.35 1.76 6.94
C VAL A 248 -16.63 2.90 7.64
N GLY A 249 -17.34 3.90 8.18
CA GLY A 249 -16.74 5.03 8.87
C GLY A 249 -15.91 4.65 10.10
N HIS A 250 -16.26 3.54 10.75
CA HIS A 250 -15.50 2.97 11.87
C HIS A 250 -14.11 2.43 11.46
N LEU A 251 -13.89 2.22 10.17
CA LEU A 251 -12.60 1.79 9.61
C LEU A 251 -11.67 2.97 9.35
N GLY A 252 -12.12 4.22 9.38
CA GLY A 252 -11.29 5.39 9.08
C GLY A 252 -11.74 6.16 7.84
N GLU A 253 -11.24 7.39 7.74
CA GLU A 253 -11.61 8.37 6.72
C GLU A 253 -11.23 7.91 5.30
N GLU A 254 -10.10 7.22 5.15
CA GLU A 254 -9.64 6.72 3.85
C GLU A 254 -10.59 5.69 3.24
N PHE A 255 -11.21 4.84 4.06
CA PHE A 255 -12.12 3.79 3.59
C PHE A 255 -13.54 4.35 3.42
N ARG A 256 -13.90 5.33 4.25
CA ARG A 256 -15.09 6.14 4.03
C ARG A 256 -15.03 6.84 2.67
N ALA A 257 -13.89 7.42 2.31
CA ALA A 257 -13.70 8.07 1.02
C ALA A 257 -13.87 7.10 -0.16
N VAL A 258 -13.44 5.83 -0.04
CA VAL A 258 -13.67 4.80 -1.06
C VAL A 258 -15.17 4.51 -1.22
N ALA A 259 -15.91 4.39 -0.11
CA ALA A 259 -17.36 4.22 -0.14
C ALA A 259 -18.07 5.44 -0.74
N GLU A 260 -17.63 6.66 -0.41
CA GLU A 260 -18.16 7.92 -0.96
C GLU A 260 -17.96 8.02 -2.48
N GLU A 261 -16.77 7.66 -2.98
CA GLU A 261 -16.50 7.62 -4.41
C GLU A 261 -17.45 6.64 -5.11
N LYS A 262 -17.67 5.46 -4.52
CA LYS A 262 -18.58 4.48 -5.10
C LYS A 262 -20.04 4.96 -5.05
N MET A 263 -20.45 5.57 -3.95
CA MET A 263 -21.78 6.18 -3.80
C MET A 263 -22.02 7.25 -4.86
N LYS A 264 -20.99 8.06 -5.16
CA LYS A 264 -21.06 9.08 -6.20
C LYS A 264 -21.29 8.48 -7.57
N GLU A 265 -20.61 7.38 -7.94
CA GLU A 265 -20.86 6.64 -9.18
C GLU A 265 -22.31 6.14 -9.26
N ILE A 266 -22.81 5.55 -8.17
CA ILE A 266 -24.18 5.01 -8.07
C ILE A 266 -25.22 6.14 -8.25
N ASN A 267 -25.02 7.28 -7.58
CA ASN A 267 -25.87 8.45 -7.71
C ASN A 267 -25.88 9.00 -9.15
N GLN A 268 -24.71 9.10 -9.78
CA GLN A 268 -24.59 9.55 -11.17
C GLN A 268 -25.34 8.63 -12.14
N ALA A 269 -25.23 7.31 -11.95
CA ALA A 269 -25.95 6.35 -12.78
C ALA A 269 -27.47 6.43 -12.61
N TYR A 270 -27.95 6.59 -11.38
CA TYR A 270 -29.37 6.79 -11.11
C TYR A 270 -29.89 8.11 -11.70
N ASP A 271 -29.17 9.21 -11.49
CA ASP A 271 -29.54 10.52 -12.02
C ASP A 271 -29.58 10.56 -13.55
N TYR A 272 -28.68 9.82 -14.21
CA TYR A 272 -28.71 9.65 -15.66
C TYR A 272 -30.05 9.07 -16.13
N PHE A 273 -30.48 7.93 -15.58
CA PHE A 273 -31.73 7.31 -15.99
C PHE A 273 -32.96 8.10 -15.57
N LYS A 274 -32.92 8.75 -14.40
CA LYS A 274 -34.00 9.64 -13.94
C LYS A 274 -34.25 10.81 -14.89
N LYS A 275 -33.24 11.29 -15.61
CA LYS A 275 -33.36 12.36 -16.61
C LYS A 275 -33.70 11.85 -18.01
N ALA A 276 -33.31 10.62 -18.34
CA ALA A 276 -33.43 10.04 -19.66
C ALA A 276 -34.76 9.30 -19.90
N MET A 277 -35.49 8.93 -18.84
CA MET A 277 -36.75 8.17 -18.88
C MET A 277 -37.94 8.98 -18.35
#